data_AF-A0A2E3QRZ1-F1
#
_entry.id   AF-A0A2E3QRZ1-F1
#
_cell.length_a   1.000
_cell.length_b   1.000
_cell.length_c   1.000
_cell.angle_alpha   90.00
_cell.angle_beta   90.00
_cell.angle_gamma   90.00
#
_symmetry.space_group_name_H-M   'P 1'
#
loop_
_entity.id
_entity.type
_entity.pdbx_description
1 polymer ?
#
loop_
_entity_poly.entity_id
_entity_poly.type
_entity_poly.pdbx_seq_one_letter_code
_entity_poly.pdbx_strand_id
1 'polypeptide(L)'
;MKRGLLLTLLFTLVASVAVTGVVYYLAERGRQAFERDTKDWALHADAARPPSPEDWTTLLDLSGAWEARLGDVPDSADVSGWAPIRVPGAWEDQGYPGYDGFAWYRTSFSLDAKTADVVRMEPPFLLLGRIDDADEVWLNGTRIGGSGRMPPYYKTAYFGFRTYRIPPDLLRRDAPNDLTVRVYDAGLEGGILEGPVALAVPTARNPERIPPVADLAGDWRFSPGDDPRNADPATDDRTWTSIRVPGTWEPQGFRGLGGLAWYRTRVPLSVADAAQDLVLVLGRIDDLDQTFVNGVLVGATGDVEGGVVEGHEWQIERVYRVPASVLREGDNVIAVRVFDGPLDGGIHEGPVALMTPAAAAARGLAVPDDDR
;
A
#
# COMPACT_ATOMS: atom_id res chain seq x y z
N MET A 1 12.86 -30.98 -44.08
CA MET A 1 12.69 -29.76 -43.25
C MET A 1 11.32 -29.73 -42.55
N LYS A 2 11.06 -30.55 -41.52
CA LYS A 2 9.83 -30.45 -40.69
C LYS A 2 10.03 -30.93 -39.23
N ARG A 3 11.26 -30.88 -38.70
CA ARG A 3 11.54 -31.24 -37.29
C ARG A 3 12.07 -30.09 -36.42
N GLY A 4 12.42 -28.93 -36.99
CA GLY A 4 12.91 -27.77 -36.24
C GLY A 4 11.84 -26.77 -35.77
N LEU A 5 10.66 -26.74 -36.43
CA LEU A 5 9.63 -25.76 -36.12
C LEU A 5 8.77 -26.14 -34.89
N LEU A 6 8.62 -27.44 -34.61
CA LEU A 6 7.82 -27.92 -33.49
C LEU A 6 8.52 -27.72 -32.13
N LEU A 7 9.85 -27.79 -32.09
CA LEU A 7 10.63 -27.60 -30.86
C LEU A 7 10.67 -26.13 -30.43
N THR A 8 10.70 -25.21 -31.41
CA THR A 8 10.73 -23.76 -31.15
C THR A 8 9.38 -23.28 -30.60
N LEU A 9 8.26 -23.73 -31.18
CA LEU A 9 6.92 -23.42 -30.65
C LEU A 9 6.67 -24.01 -29.25
N LEU A 10 7.19 -25.22 -28.97
CA LEU A 10 7.07 -25.84 -27.66
C LEU A 10 7.86 -25.06 -26.60
N PHE A 11 9.07 -24.57 -26.93
CA PHE A 11 9.86 -23.73 -26.03
C PHE A 11 9.22 -22.37 -25.76
N THR A 12 8.65 -21.71 -26.77
CA THR A 12 7.95 -20.43 -26.59
C THR A 12 6.67 -20.59 -25.77
N LEU A 13 5.94 -21.69 -25.95
CA LEU A 13 4.74 -21.99 -25.18
C LEU A 13 5.07 -22.36 -23.72
N VAL A 14 6.12 -23.15 -23.48
CA VAL A 14 6.57 -23.52 -22.12
C VAL A 14 7.14 -22.30 -21.38
N ALA A 15 7.91 -21.45 -22.05
CA ALA A 15 8.40 -20.20 -21.46
C ALA A 15 7.26 -19.21 -21.17
N SER A 16 6.27 -19.08 -22.06
CA SER A 16 5.10 -18.22 -21.84
C SER A 16 4.22 -18.73 -20.70
N VAL A 17 4.03 -20.05 -20.57
CA VAL A 17 3.26 -20.66 -19.47
C VAL A 17 4.03 -20.59 -18.15
N ALA A 18 5.37 -20.73 -18.18
CA ALA A 18 6.21 -20.56 -16.99
C ALA A 18 6.24 -19.10 -16.51
N VAL A 19 6.40 -18.13 -17.42
CA VAL A 19 6.37 -16.69 -17.06
C VAL A 19 4.98 -16.29 -16.58
N THR A 20 3.91 -16.69 -17.25
CA THR A 20 2.54 -16.39 -16.79
C THR A 20 2.24 -17.10 -15.47
N GLY A 21 2.70 -18.35 -15.30
CA GLY A 21 2.53 -19.11 -14.07
C GLY A 21 3.31 -18.54 -12.89
N VAL A 22 4.51 -17.98 -13.12
CA VAL A 22 5.33 -17.33 -12.09
C VAL A 22 4.80 -15.94 -11.74
N VAL A 23 4.37 -15.12 -12.72
CA VAL A 23 3.70 -13.84 -12.45
C VAL A 23 2.41 -14.04 -11.67
N TYR A 24 1.60 -15.05 -12.03
CA TYR A 24 0.40 -15.41 -11.28
C TYR A 24 0.75 -15.94 -9.89
N TYR A 25 1.82 -16.72 -9.75
CA TYR A 25 2.29 -17.24 -8.47
C TYR A 25 2.78 -16.13 -7.53
N LEU A 26 3.45 -15.10 -8.04
CA LEU A 26 3.97 -13.97 -7.25
C LEU A 26 2.89 -12.96 -6.88
N ALA A 27 1.97 -12.64 -7.79
CA ALA A 27 0.81 -11.82 -7.48
C ALA A 27 -0.09 -12.53 -6.44
N GLU A 28 -0.27 -13.84 -6.58
CA GLU A 28 -1.01 -14.66 -5.63
C GLU A 28 -0.23 -14.84 -4.32
N ARG A 29 1.11 -14.82 -4.31
CA ARG A 29 1.92 -14.84 -3.08
C ARG A 29 2.00 -13.49 -2.39
N GLY A 30 2.07 -12.38 -3.12
CA GLY A 30 1.96 -11.02 -2.59
C GLY A 30 0.58 -10.81 -1.98
N ARG A 31 -0.47 -11.29 -2.66
CA ARG A 31 -1.83 -11.37 -2.11
C ARG A 31 -1.91 -12.30 -0.90
N GLN A 32 -1.35 -13.50 -0.97
CA GLN A 32 -1.34 -14.44 0.16
C GLN A 32 -0.47 -13.97 1.33
N ALA A 33 0.55 -13.14 1.08
CA ALA A 33 1.41 -12.59 2.11
C ALA A 33 0.82 -11.32 2.73
N PHE A 34 0.18 -10.45 1.94
CA PHE A 34 -0.77 -9.48 2.45
C PHE A 34 -1.84 -10.20 3.29
N GLU A 35 -2.42 -11.30 2.80
CA GLU A 35 -3.37 -12.15 3.52
C GLU A 35 -2.79 -12.89 4.74
N ARG A 36 -1.46 -13.11 4.79
CA ARG A 36 -0.76 -13.86 5.84
C ARG A 36 -0.22 -12.92 6.92
N ASP A 37 0.22 -11.72 6.57
CA ASP A 37 0.44 -10.60 7.50
C ASP A 37 -0.91 -10.02 7.94
N THR A 38 -1.97 -10.18 7.15
CA THR A 38 -3.38 -10.02 7.55
C THR A 38 -4.02 -11.36 7.96
N LYS A 39 -3.24 -12.33 8.45
CA LYS A 39 -3.83 -13.27 9.44
C LYS A 39 -4.31 -12.52 10.67
N ASP A 40 -3.90 -11.25 10.81
CA ASP A 40 -4.68 -10.16 11.38
C ASP A 40 -5.75 -9.62 10.40
N TRP A 41 -6.77 -10.42 10.14
CA TRP A 41 -8.12 -9.89 9.93
C TRP A 41 -8.61 -9.17 11.20
N ALA A 42 -7.78 -9.07 12.25
CA ALA A 42 -7.96 -8.37 13.51
C ALA A 42 -7.55 -6.88 13.50
N LEU A 43 -7.54 -6.21 12.33
CA LEU A 43 -8.03 -4.83 12.27
C LEU A 43 -9.49 -4.75 11.78
N HIS A 44 -10.20 -5.89 11.65
CA HIS A 44 -11.64 -5.93 11.88
C HIS A 44 -11.87 -5.91 13.39
N ALA A 45 -11.73 -4.73 13.99
CA ALA A 45 -12.56 -4.45 15.14
C ALA A 45 -13.85 -3.88 14.55
N ASP A 46 -14.89 -4.70 14.48
CA ASP A 46 -16.25 -4.19 14.59
C ASP A 46 -16.27 -3.34 15.86
N ALA A 47 -15.97 -2.06 15.71
CA ALA A 47 -15.73 -1.22 16.85
C ALA A 47 -17.08 -1.01 17.51
N ALA A 48 -17.18 -1.29 18.81
CA ALA A 48 -18.42 -1.08 19.55
C ALA A 48 -18.81 0.42 19.64
N ARG A 49 -17.88 1.32 19.30
CA ARG A 49 -18.09 2.76 19.24
C ARG A 49 -17.80 3.30 17.83
N PRO A 50 -18.47 4.37 17.41
CA PRO A 50 -18.17 5.02 16.15
C PRO A 50 -16.71 5.51 16.10
N PRO A 51 -16.03 5.39 14.94
CA PRO A 51 -14.76 6.05 14.70
C PRO A 51 -14.83 7.54 15.07
N SER A 52 -13.86 8.00 15.86
CA SER A 52 -13.82 9.38 16.38
C SER A 52 -12.69 10.19 15.74
N PRO A 53 -12.78 11.54 15.71
CA PRO A 53 -11.70 12.40 15.22
C PRO A 53 -10.38 12.28 16.01
N GLU A 54 -10.45 11.84 17.26
CA GLU A 54 -9.26 11.61 18.09
C GLU A 54 -8.44 10.43 17.57
N ASP A 55 -9.13 9.40 17.05
CA ASP A 55 -8.54 8.17 16.53
C ASP A 55 -8.25 8.28 15.02
N TRP A 56 -9.10 8.97 14.27
CA TRP A 56 -9.12 9.00 12.81
C TRP A 56 -9.17 10.42 12.26
N THR A 57 -8.25 10.73 11.34
CA THR A 57 -8.34 11.95 10.54
C THR A 57 -8.98 11.63 9.21
N THR A 58 -10.16 12.19 8.97
CA THR A 58 -10.83 12.13 7.67
C THR A 58 -9.99 12.86 6.63
N LEU A 59 -9.63 12.13 5.56
CA LEU A 59 -9.00 12.70 4.37
C LEU A 59 -10.04 13.11 3.34
N LEU A 60 -11.05 12.25 3.15
CA LEU A 60 -12.15 12.49 2.22
C LEU A 60 -13.46 12.01 2.84
N ASP A 61 -14.43 12.91 2.95
CA ASP A 61 -15.81 12.56 3.32
C ASP A 61 -16.49 11.89 2.11
N LEU A 62 -17.00 10.69 2.33
CA LEU A 62 -17.71 9.90 1.33
C LEU A 62 -19.20 9.82 1.63
N SER A 63 -19.70 10.50 2.65
CA SER A 63 -21.13 10.59 2.92
C SER A 63 -21.86 11.43 1.87
N GLY A 64 -23.17 11.19 1.73
CA GLY A 64 -24.03 11.91 0.79
C GLY A 64 -24.70 10.99 -0.21
N ALA A 65 -24.74 11.41 -1.47
CA ALA A 65 -25.48 10.73 -2.53
C ALA A 65 -24.66 9.60 -3.15
N TRP A 66 -25.16 8.38 -3.02
CA TRP A 66 -24.67 7.15 -3.65
C TRP A 66 -25.76 6.61 -4.57
N GLU A 67 -25.48 5.51 -5.25
CA GLU A 67 -26.50 4.72 -5.94
C GLU A 67 -26.66 3.37 -5.25
N ALA A 68 -27.88 2.86 -5.16
CA ALA A 68 -28.17 1.51 -4.70
C ALA A 68 -29.08 0.74 -5.65
N ARG A 69 -28.95 -0.58 -5.61
CA ARG A 69 -29.78 -1.56 -6.30
C ARG A 69 -30.17 -2.66 -5.33
N LEU A 70 -31.47 -2.85 -5.13
CA LEU A 70 -31.97 -3.95 -4.30
C LEU A 70 -31.90 -5.30 -5.02
N GLY A 71 -31.82 -6.37 -4.24
CA GLY A 71 -31.65 -7.75 -4.69
C GLY A 71 -30.19 -8.17 -4.82
N ASP A 72 -29.97 -9.48 -4.97
CA ASP A 72 -28.64 -10.08 -5.03
C ASP A 72 -28.18 -10.38 -6.46
N VAL A 73 -28.11 -9.34 -7.29
CA VAL A 73 -27.65 -9.47 -8.67
C VAL A 73 -26.21 -8.99 -8.74
N PRO A 74 -25.22 -9.84 -9.12
CA PRO A 74 -23.84 -9.42 -9.27
C PRO A 74 -23.72 -8.25 -10.25
N ASP A 75 -22.74 -7.37 -10.03
CA ASP A 75 -22.45 -6.17 -10.83
C ASP A 75 -22.01 -6.45 -12.28
N SER A 76 -22.24 -7.65 -12.81
CA SER A 76 -21.88 -8.04 -14.17
C SER A 76 -23.10 -8.07 -15.11
N ALA A 77 -23.16 -7.04 -15.95
CA ALA A 77 -23.84 -6.99 -17.26
C ALA A 77 -25.25 -6.36 -17.38
N ASP A 78 -25.84 -5.78 -16.33
CA ASP A 78 -27.06 -4.96 -16.47
C ASP A 78 -26.97 -3.68 -15.61
N VAL A 79 -26.88 -2.53 -16.29
CA VAL A 79 -26.79 -1.19 -15.68
C VAL A 79 -28.16 -0.63 -15.26
N SER A 80 -29.26 -1.34 -15.53
CA SER A 80 -30.59 -0.91 -15.11
C SER A 80 -30.88 -1.28 -13.64
N GLY A 81 -31.66 -0.43 -12.95
CA GLY A 81 -32.12 -0.69 -11.57
C GLY A 81 -31.32 -0.02 -10.46
N TRP A 82 -30.28 0.76 -10.77
CA TRP A 82 -29.64 1.65 -9.81
C TRP A 82 -30.51 2.89 -9.57
N ALA A 83 -30.68 3.26 -8.30
CA ALA A 83 -31.42 4.43 -7.86
C ALA A 83 -30.60 5.25 -6.85
N PRO A 84 -30.76 6.58 -6.79
CA PRO A 84 -30.09 7.39 -5.78
C PRO A 84 -30.45 6.94 -4.36
N ILE A 85 -29.45 6.86 -3.48
CA ILE A 85 -29.62 6.61 -2.05
C ILE A 85 -28.67 7.52 -1.26
N ARG A 86 -29.08 7.96 -0.09
CA ARG A 86 -28.25 8.70 0.85
C ARG A 86 -27.54 7.71 1.78
N VAL A 87 -26.24 7.91 1.93
CA VAL A 87 -25.37 7.16 2.84
C VAL A 87 -24.68 8.14 3.79
N PRO A 88 -24.71 7.93 5.11
CA PRO A 88 -25.45 6.89 5.81
C PRO A 88 -26.97 7.15 5.84
N GLY A 89 -27.75 6.10 6.06
CA GLY A 89 -29.21 6.08 6.22
C GLY A 89 -29.79 4.69 5.94
N ALA A 90 -30.87 4.34 6.63
CA ALA A 90 -31.65 3.13 6.35
C ALA A 90 -32.28 3.22 4.95
N TRP A 91 -32.41 2.12 4.22
CA TRP A 91 -33.11 2.14 2.92
C TRP A 91 -34.63 2.24 3.09
N GLU A 92 -35.18 1.85 4.24
CA GLU A 92 -36.60 1.94 4.58
C GLU A 92 -37.08 3.39 4.57
N ASP A 93 -36.27 4.29 5.15
CA ASP A 93 -36.49 5.73 5.19
C ASP A 93 -36.36 6.40 3.81
N GLN A 94 -35.91 5.65 2.81
CA GLN A 94 -35.55 6.14 1.49
C GLN A 94 -36.41 5.53 0.38
N GLY A 95 -37.56 4.95 0.74
CA GLY A 95 -38.58 4.48 -0.19
C GLY A 95 -38.70 2.97 -0.31
N TYR A 96 -38.04 2.20 0.58
CA TYR A 96 -38.07 0.74 0.58
C TYR A 96 -38.61 0.15 1.91
N PRO A 97 -39.83 0.52 2.33
CA PRO A 97 -40.34 0.14 3.65
C PRO A 97 -40.51 -1.39 3.80
N GLY A 98 -39.91 -1.94 4.86
CA GLY A 98 -40.00 -3.36 5.20
C GLY A 98 -39.29 -4.29 4.21
N TYR A 99 -38.25 -3.78 3.53
CA TYR A 99 -37.44 -4.56 2.62
C TYR A 99 -36.32 -5.26 3.38
N ASP A 100 -36.39 -6.59 3.47
CA ASP A 100 -35.30 -7.43 3.97
C ASP A 100 -34.60 -8.13 2.78
N GLY A 101 -33.28 -8.27 2.83
CA GLY A 101 -32.51 -9.00 1.83
C GLY A 101 -31.23 -8.30 1.43
N PHE A 102 -30.92 -8.29 0.14
CA PHE A 102 -29.66 -7.79 -0.38
C PHE A 102 -29.81 -6.40 -0.98
N ALA A 103 -28.81 -5.55 -0.78
CA ALA A 103 -28.65 -4.34 -1.58
C ALA A 103 -27.19 -4.15 -1.98
N TRP A 104 -26.99 -3.71 -3.21
CA TRP A 104 -25.71 -3.24 -3.70
C TRP A 104 -25.69 -1.74 -3.67
N TYR A 105 -24.59 -1.17 -3.18
CA TYR A 105 -24.30 0.24 -3.12
C TYR A 105 -23.09 0.53 -3.98
N ARG A 106 -23.06 1.69 -4.65
CA ARG A 106 -21.85 2.16 -5.32
C ARG A 106 -21.70 3.68 -5.25
N THR A 107 -20.44 4.11 -5.27
CA THR A 107 -20.04 5.50 -5.46
C THR A 107 -18.69 5.57 -6.17
N SER A 108 -18.36 6.72 -6.73
CA SER A 108 -17.06 6.99 -7.35
C SER A 108 -16.47 8.27 -6.78
N PHE A 109 -15.17 8.28 -6.51
CA PHE A 109 -14.49 9.42 -5.91
C PHE A 109 -13.09 9.62 -6.50
N SER A 110 -12.57 10.84 -6.41
CA SER A 110 -11.21 11.19 -6.83
C SER A 110 -10.48 11.83 -5.66
N LEU A 111 -9.16 11.66 -5.63
CA LEU A 111 -8.32 12.29 -4.61
C LEU A 111 -7.90 13.67 -5.09
N ASP A 112 -7.92 14.65 -4.20
CA ASP A 112 -7.16 15.87 -4.44
C ASP A 112 -5.66 15.62 -4.19
N ALA A 113 -4.82 16.55 -4.65
CA ALA A 113 -3.36 16.41 -4.53
C ALA A 113 -2.92 16.21 -3.06
N LYS A 114 -3.58 16.93 -2.15
CA LYS A 114 -3.32 16.87 -0.71
C LYS A 114 -3.58 15.47 -0.15
N THR A 115 -4.75 14.89 -0.46
CA THR A 115 -5.11 13.53 -0.05
C THR A 115 -4.19 12.49 -0.68
N ALA A 116 -3.86 12.64 -1.96
CA ALA A 116 -2.95 11.75 -2.66
C ALA A 116 -1.54 11.73 -2.02
N ASP A 117 -1.05 12.88 -1.53
CA ASP A 117 0.21 12.98 -0.81
C ASP A 117 0.16 12.27 0.55
N VAL A 118 -0.92 12.46 1.31
CA VAL A 118 -1.09 11.76 2.60
C VAL A 118 -1.14 10.25 2.40
N VAL A 119 -1.95 9.77 1.44
CA VAL A 119 -2.11 8.33 1.17
C VAL A 119 -0.81 7.67 0.72
N ARG A 120 0.03 8.40 -0.03
CA ARG A 120 1.36 7.91 -0.43
C ARG A 120 2.27 7.66 0.78
N MET A 121 2.15 8.49 1.81
CA MET A 121 2.99 8.44 3.01
C MET A 121 2.43 7.52 4.10
N GLU A 122 1.11 7.38 4.15
CA GLU A 122 0.39 6.61 5.16
C GLU A 122 -0.79 5.88 4.50
N PRO A 123 -0.76 4.53 4.42
CA PRO A 123 -1.85 3.76 3.84
C PRO A 123 -3.21 4.06 4.52
N PRO A 124 -4.24 4.46 3.75
CA PRO A 124 -5.52 4.86 4.32
C PRO A 124 -6.39 3.65 4.66
N PHE A 125 -7.45 3.96 5.39
CA PHE A 125 -8.56 3.08 5.71
C PHE A 125 -9.84 3.65 5.14
N LEU A 126 -10.74 2.76 4.74
CA LEU A 126 -12.12 3.06 4.44
C LEU A 126 -12.97 2.87 5.71
N LEU A 127 -13.56 3.95 6.19
CA LEU A 127 -14.62 3.92 7.20
C LEU A 127 -15.94 3.80 6.43
N LEU A 128 -16.76 2.79 6.72
CA LEU A 128 -18.11 2.64 6.15
C LEU A 128 -19.21 2.74 7.20
N GLY A 129 -18.87 3.20 8.41
CA GLY A 129 -19.87 3.40 9.43
C GLY A 129 -20.47 2.07 9.93
N ARG A 130 -21.68 2.12 10.49
CA ARG A 130 -22.41 0.94 10.94
C ARG A 130 -23.28 0.44 9.80
N ILE A 131 -22.96 -0.75 9.29
CA ILE A 131 -23.75 -1.41 8.24
C ILE A 131 -24.59 -2.49 8.88
N ASP A 132 -25.86 -2.55 8.50
CA ASP A 132 -26.76 -3.58 8.97
C ASP A 132 -26.28 -4.99 8.57
N ASP A 133 -26.31 -5.88 9.55
CA ASP A 133 -26.03 -7.31 9.48
C ASP A 133 -24.74 -7.81 8.83
N ALA A 134 -24.59 -7.77 7.50
CA ALA A 134 -23.38 -8.28 6.85
C ALA A 134 -23.05 -7.50 5.59
N ASP A 135 -21.76 -7.36 5.31
CA ASP A 135 -21.29 -6.64 4.14
C ASP A 135 -20.07 -7.26 3.48
N GLU A 136 -19.91 -6.97 2.20
CA GLU A 136 -18.71 -7.23 1.41
C GLU A 136 -18.35 -5.98 0.62
N VAL A 137 -17.06 -5.66 0.53
CA VAL A 137 -16.59 -4.39 -0.01
C VAL A 137 -15.56 -4.61 -1.10
N TRP A 138 -15.71 -3.90 -2.20
CA TRP A 138 -14.79 -3.85 -3.33
C TRP A 138 -14.36 -2.42 -3.62
N LEU A 139 -13.07 -2.25 -3.86
CA LEU A 139 -12.48 -1.03 -4.38
C LEU A 139 -11.86 -1.34 -5.73
N ASN A 140 -12.23 -0.60 -6.78
CA ASN A 140 -11.73 -0.77 -8.14
C ASN A 140 -11.86 -2.21 -8.68
N GLY A 141 -12.92 -2.92 -8.28
CA GLY A 141 -13.18 -4.32 -8.64
C GLY A 141 -12.46 -5.37 -7.78
N THR A 142 -11.58 -4.95 -6.86
CA THR A 142 -10.86 -5.84 -5.95
C THR A 142 -11.53 -5.86 -4.59
N ARG A 143 -11.85 -7.05 -4.05
CA ARG A 143 -12.45 -7.20 -2.72
C ARG A 143 -11.44 -6.79 -1.65
N ILE A 144 -11.79 -5.83 -0.79
CA ILE A 144 -10.91 -5.34 0.29
C ILE A 144 -11.34 -5.85 1.67
N GLY A 145 -12.56 -6.37 1.81
CA GLY A 145 -13.04 -6.86 3.09
C GLY A 145 -14.52 -7.19 3.13
N GLY A 146 -14.99 -7.45 4.34
CA GLY A 146 -16.40 -7.63 4.67
C GLY A 146 -16.55 -8.03 6.14
N SER A 147 -17.67 -7.67 6.75
CA SER A 147 -18.03 -8.04 8.12
C SER A 147 -19.28 -8.90 8.14
N GLY A 148 -19.38 -9.77 9.15
CA GLY A 148 -20.45 -10.76 9.24
C GLY A 148 -20.25 -11.92 8.26
N ARG A 149 -21.34 -12.58 7.87
CA ARG A 149 -21.32 -13.64 6.86
C ARG A 149 -22.63 -13.63 6.10
N MET A 150 -22.53 -13.65 4.77
CA MET A 150 -23.68 -13.76 3.88
C MET A 150 -24.37 -15.14 4.00
N PRO A 151 -25.67 -15.25 3.65
CA PRO A 151 -26.36 -16.54 3.48
C PRO A 151 -25.60 -17.52 2.58
N PRO A 152 -25.84 -18.85 2.71
CA PRO A 152 -26.86 -19.50 3.54
C PRO A 152 -26.46 -19.69 5.01
N TYR A 153 -25.23 -19.34 5.39
CA TYR A 153 -24.73 -19.50 6.75
C TYR A 153 -24.54 -18.14 7.42
N TYR A 154 -25.63 -17.40 7.47
CA TYR A 154 -25.64 -16.01 7.87
C TYR A 154 -25.10 -15.81 9.30
N LYS A 155 -24.35 -14.72 9.48
CA LYS A 155 -23.88 -14.24 10.77
C LYS A 155 -23.89 -12.71 10.76
N THR A 156 -24.64 -12.12 11.69
CA THR A 156 -24.65 -10.66 11.88
C THR A 156 -23.33 -10.13 12.43
N ALA A 157 -23.01 -8.93 12.01
CA ALA A 157 -22.02 -8.00 12.52
C ALA A 157 -22.66 -6.64 12.86
N TYR A 158 -23.99 -6.54 12.91
CA TYR A 158 -24.79 -5.31 13.08
C TYR A 158 -24.22 -4.27 14.05
N PHE A 159 -23.70 -4.70 15.20
CA PHE A 159 -23.23 -3.80 16.26
C PHE A 159 -21.89 -3.10 15.95
N GLY A 160 -21.19 -3.50 14.90
CA GLY A 160 -19.87 -2.99 14.57
C GLY A 160 -19.87 -1.81 13.61
N PHE A 161 -18.97 -0.87 13.87
CA PHE A 161 -18.56 0.10 12.86
C PHE A 161 -17.46 -0.49 11.97
N ARG A 162 -17.63 -0.36 10.66
CA ARG A 162 -16.78 -0.95 9.63
C ARG A 162 -15.58 -0.07 9.33
N THR A 163 -14.41 -0.68 9.43
CA THR A 163 -13.12 -0.10 9.06
C THR A 163 -12.36 -1.12 8.23
N TYR A 164 -11.99 -0.74 7.01
CA TYR A 164 -11.27 -1.60 6.07
C TYR A 164 -9.93 -0.98 5.71
N ARG A 165 -8.85 -1.74 5.88
CA ARG A 165 -7.52 -1.33 5.40
C ARG A 165 -7.53 -1.34 3.87
N ILE A 166 -7.03 -0.28 3.26
CA ILE A 166 -6.87 -0.22 1.80
C ILE A 166 -5.44 -0.59 1.44
N PRO A 167 -5.22 -1.59 0.56
CA PRO A 167 -3.89 -1.85 0.01
C PRO A 167 -3.38 -0.59 -0.72
N PRO A 168 -2.13 -0.15 -0.48
CA PRO A 168 -1.58 1.08 -1.06
C PRO A 168 -1.74 1.18 -2.57
N ASP A 169 -1.54 0.07 -3.29
CA ASP A 169 -1.56 0.03 -4.75
C ASP A 169 -2.96 -0.01 -5.36
N LEU A 170 -3.98 -0.25 -4.53
CA LEU A 170 -5.36 -0.38 -5.02
C LEU A 170 -6.02 0.99 -5.22
N LEU A 171 -5.54 2.03 -4.53
CA LEU A 171 -6.08 3.37 -4.66
C LEU A 171 -5.45 4.10 -5.85
N ARG A 172 -6.28 4.45 -6.83
CA ARG A 172 -5.87 5.24 -7.98
C ARG A 172 -5.73 6.70 -7.55
N ARG A 173 -4.51 7.24 -7.60
CA ARG A 173 -4.23 8.63 -7.19
C ARG A 173 -4.59 9.66 -8.27
N ASP A 174 -4.45 9.28 -9.53
CA ASP A 174 -4.63 10.18 -10.68
C ASP A 174 -5.87 9.86 -11.54
N ALA A 175 -6.77 9.00 -11.03
CA ALA A 175 -7.99 8.60 -11.69
C ALA A 175 -9.11 8.31 -10.68
N PRO A 176 -10.39 8.32 -11.11
CA PRO A 176 -11.50 7.95 -10.23
C PRO A 176 -11.36 6.54 -9.68
N ASN A 177 -11.78 6.38 -8.42
CA ASN A 177 -11.89 5.14 -7.70
C ASN A 177 -13.35 4.74 -7.57
N ASP A 178 -13.64 3.48 -7.87
CA ASP A 178 -15.00 2.93 -7.79
C ASP A 178 -15.11 2.09 -6.51
N LEU A 179 -16.07 2.44 -5.66
CA LEU A 179 -16.36 1.74 -4.41
C LEU A 179 -17.72 1.06 -4.53
N THR A 180 -17.74 -0.24 -4.31
CA THR A 180 -18.95 -1.06 -4.32
C THR A 180 -19.08 -1.79 -2.99
N VAL A 181 -20.27 -1.76 -2.40
CA VAL A 181 -20.59 -2.43 -1.13
C VAL A 181 -21.83 -3.28 -1.33
N ARG A 182 -21.74 -4.56 -1.01
CA ARG A 182 -22.88 -5.46 -0.96
C ARG A 182 -23.30 -5.60 0.50
N VAL A 183 -24.56 -5.35 0.80
CA VAL A 183 -25.14 -5.43 2.13
C VAL A 183 -26.21 -6.51 2.14
N TYR A 184 -26.27 -7.27 3.22
CA TYR A 184 -27.37 -8.20 3.51
C TYR A 184 -27.96 -7.87 4.88
N ASP A 185 -29.27 -7.70 4.90
CA ASP A 185 -30.10 -7.53 6.09
C ASP A 185 -31.07 -8.72 6.20
N ALA A 186 -31.11 -9.34 7.38
CA ALA A 186 -32.02 -10.45 7.66
C ALA A 186 -33.41 -10.00 8.17
N GLY A 187 -33.56 -8.75 8.59
CA GLY A 187 -34.81 -8.18 9.07
C GLY A 187 -34.65 -6.83 9.78
N LEU A 188 -35.72 -6.03 9.75
CA LEU A 188 -35.89 -4.71 10.40
C LEU A 188 -35.50 -3.54 9.48
N GLU A 189 -34.44 -2.80 9.83
CA GLU A 189 -33.96 -1.66 9.06
C GLU A 189 -32.60 -2.03 8.51
N GLY A 190 -32.42 -1.91 7.21
CA GLY A 190 -31.18 -2.29 6.57
C GLY A 190 -30.44 -1.14 5.88
N GLY A 191 -29.18 -1.41 5.54
CA GLY A 191 -28.32 -0.50 4.80
C GLY A 191 -27.10 0.00 5.59
N ILE A 192 -26.50 1.09 5.10
CA ILE A 192 -25.37 1.73 5.76
C ILE A 192 -25.93 2.77 6.73
N LEU A 193 -26.27 2.34 7.95
CA LEU A 193 -27.17 3.06 8.86
C LEU A 193 -26.57 4.33 9.46
N GLU A 194 -25.32 4.29 9.91
CA GLU A 194 -24.70 5.38 10.68
C GLU A 194 -23.25 5.62 10.26
N GLY A 195 -22.77 6.85 10.31
CA GLY A 195 -21.40 7.22 9.91
C GLY A 195 -20.35 7.09 11.03
N PRO A 196 -19.10 7.49 10.76
CA PRO A 196 -18.63 8.17 9.54
C PRO A 196 -18.45 7.23 8.34
N VAL A 197 -18.61 7.78 7.13
CA VAL A 197 -18.33 7.11 5.84
C VAL A 197 -17.27 7.94 5.12
N ALA A 198 -16.03 7.46 5.09
CA ALA A 198 -14.88 8.29 4.71
C ALA A 198 -13.63 7.49 4.33
N LEU A 199 -12.74 8.12 3.57
CA LEU A 199 -11.33 7.74 3.54
C LEU A 199 -10.62 8.43 4.70
N ALA A 200 -9.87 7.69 5.52
CA ALA A 200 -9.21 8.21 6.71
C ALA A 200 -7.85 7.56 6.97
N VAL A 201 -7.02 8.22 7.77
CA VAL A 201 -5.81 7.63 8.37
C VAL A 201 -5.89 7.76 9.88
N PRO A 202 -5.22 6.91 10.67
CA PRO A 202 -5.17 7.14 12.10
C PRO A 202 -4.56 8.50 12.42
N THR A 203 -5.22 9.27 13.30
CA THR A 203 -4.82 10.66 13.62
C THR A 203 -3.39 10.74 14.13
N ALA A 204 -2.94 9.73 14.86
CA ALA A 204 -1.56 9.63 15.36
C ALA A 204 -0.51 9.46 14.24
N ARG A 205 -0.90 8.91 13.07
CA ARG A 205 0.00 8.62 11.94
C ARG A 205 -0.09 9.65 10.82
N ASN A 206 -1.00 10.62 10.94
CA ASN A 206 -1.23 11.61 9.91
C ASN A 206 0.04 12.47 9.66
N PRO A 207 0.63 12.44 8.44
CA PRO A 207 1.81 13.23 8.09
C PRO A 207 1.59 14.75 8.15
N GLU A 208 0.37 15.26 8.15
CA GLU A 208 0.12 16.69 8.37
C GLU A 208 0.29 17.11 9.83
N ARG A 209 0.08 16.17 10.76
CA ARG A 209 0.27 16.39 12.19
C ARG A 209 1.71 16.15 12.61
N ILE A 210 2.31 15.08 12.07
CA ILE A 210 3.68 14.68 12.36
C ILE A 210 4.40 14.44 11.03
N PRO A 211 4.89 15.53 10.39
CA PRO A 211 5.51 15.44 9.07
C PRO A 211 6.83 14.67 9.12
N PRO A 212 7.21 14.02 8.02
CA PRO A 212 8.59 13.57 7.84
C PRO A 212 9.52 14.78 7.78
N VAL A 213 10.81 14.56 8.04
CA VAL A 213 11.86 15.55 7.77
C VAL A 213 11.98 15.76 6.26
N ALA A 214 11.93 14.67 5.50
CA ALA A 214 11.87 14.73 4.04
C ALA A 214 11.07 13.54 3.50
N ASP A 215 10.21 13.81 2.54
CA ASP A 215 9.66 12.79 1.65
C ASP A 215 10.68 12.52 0.54
N LEU A 216 11.12 11.26 0.46
CA LEU A 216 12.16 10.83 -0.46
C LEU A 216 11.60 10.04 -1.64
N ALA A 217 10.28 9.83 -1.72
CA ALA A 217 9.69 9.22 -2.90
C ALA A 217 9.77 10.18 -4.11
N GLY A 218 9.99 9.61 -5.29
CA GLY A 218 10.21 10.37 -6.52
C GLY A 218 11.36 9.80 -7.34
N ASP A 219 12.03 10.66 -8.09
CA ASP A 219 13.04 10.23 -9.06
C ASP A 219 14.43 10.17 -8.39
N TRP A 220 15.03 8.98 -8.38
CA TRP A 220 16.37 8.70 -7.87
C TRP A 220 17.34 8.44 -9.04
N ARG A 221 18.63 8.57 -8.78
CA ARG A 221 19.69 8.13 -9.70
C ARG A 221 19.89 6.63 -9.56
N PHE A 222 20.02 5.93 -10.68
CA PHE A 222 20.13 4.48 -10.75
C PHE A 222 21.25 4.02 -11.68
N SER A 223 22.05 3.07 -11.18
CA SER A 223 23.13 2.44 -11.94
C SER A 223 23.13 0.93 -11.71
N PRO A 224 22.85 0.12 -12.74
CA PRO A 224 23.09 -1.32 -12.70
C PRO A 224 24.57 -1.66 -12.52
N GLY A 225 24.83 -2.83 -11.95
CA GLY A 225 26.18 -3.32 -11.64
C GLY A 225 26.62 -2.91 -10.23
N ASP A 226 27.79 -3.39 -9.84
CA ASP A 226 28.31 -3.23 -8.49
C ASP A 226 29.67 -2.52 -8.47
N ASP A 227 29.63 -1.21 -8.25
CA ASP A 227 30.82 -0.42 -7.97
C ASP A 227 30.73 0.12 -6.55
N PRO A 228 31.49 -0.41 -5.56
CA PRO A 228 31.39 0.00 -4.17
C PRO A 228 31.75 1.48 -3.93
N ARG A 229 32.42 2.13 -4.90
CA ARG A 229 32.65 3.58 -4.85
C ARG A 229 31.35 4.39 -4.89
N ASN A 230 30.24 3.78 -5.33
CA ASN A 230 28.93 4.43 -5.40
C ASN A 230 28.38 4.83 -4.02
N ALA A 231 28.89 4.25 -2.93
CA ALA A 231 28.59 4.70 -1.58
C ALA A 231 29.19 6.09 -1.26
N ASP A 232 30.30 6.47 -1.90
CA ASP A 232 30.99 7.73 -1.63
C ASP A 232 30.11 8.93 -2.03
N PRO A 233 29.88 9.92 -1.14
CA PRO A 233 29.11 11.11 -1.47
C PRO A 233 29.72 11.94 -2.62
N ALA A 234 31.02 11.80 -2.90
CA ALA A 234 31.72 12.48 -3.98
C ALA A 234 31.56 11.82 -5.35
N THR A 235 30.98 10.61 -5.43
CA THR A 235 30.76 9.93 -6.72
C THR A 235 29.85 10.77 -7.62
N ASP A 236 30.23 10.88 -8.90
CA ASP A 236 29.45 11.61 -9.91
C ASP A 236 28.36 10.68 -10.48
N ASP A 237 27.11 10.98 -10.13
CA ASP A 237 25.91 10.26 -10.61
C ASP A 237 25.12 11.07 -11.64
N ARG A 238 25.66 12.16 -12.19
CA ARG A 238 24.93 12.99 -13.17
C ARG A 238 24.59 12.23 -14.45
N THR A 239 25.39 11.21 -14.79
CA THR A 239 25.17 10.36 -15.97
C THR A 239 24.31 9.13 -15.67
N TRP A 240 23.90 8.94 -14.41
CA TRP A 240 23.06 7.81 -14.04
C TRP A 240 21.64 8.00 -14.55
N THR A 241 21.02 6.87 -14.87
CA THR A 241 19.63 6.85 -15.31
C THR A 241 18.72 7.30 -14.17
N SER A 242 17.62 7.95 -14.49
CA SER A 242 16.59 8.28 -13.51
C SER A 242 15.66 7.08 -13.32
N ILE A 243 15.29 6.76 -12.09
CA ILE A 243 14.31 5.72 -11.76
C ILE A 243 13.33 6.25 -10.73
N ARG A 244 12.06 5.87 -10.83
CA ARG A 244 11.03 6.22 -9.86
C ARG A 244 11.09 5.25 -8.68
N VAL A 245 11.09 5.82 -7.47
CA VAL A 245 11.03 5.13 -6.19
C VAL A 245 9.81 5.64 -5.41
N PRO A 246 8.96 4.77 -4.83
CA PRO A 246 8.98 3.32 -4.97
C PRO A 246 8.54 2.87 -6.39
N GLY A 247 8.97 1.66 -6.77
CA GLY A 247 8.64 0.96 -8.01
C GLY A 247 9.72 -0.05 -8.38
N THR A 248 9.33 -1.18 -9.00
CA THR A 248 10.27 -2.17 -9.54
C THR A 248 11.00 -1.62 -10.77
N TRP A 249 12.21 -2.08 -11.06
CA TRP A 249 13.02 -1.51 -12.15
C TRP A 249 12.67 -2.05 -13.55
N GLU A 250 12.01 -3.20 -13.67
CA GLU A 250 11.69 -3.86 -14.94
C GLU A 250 10.68 -3.06 -15.78
N PRO A 251 9.55 -2.59 -15.21
CA PRO A 251 8.61 -1.75 -15.95
C PRO A 251 9.23 -0.40 -16.34
N GLN A 252 10.31 0.01 -15.67
CA GLN A 252 11.00 1.28 -15.87
C GLN A 252 12.16 1.20 -16.89
N GLY A 253 12.33 0.04 -17.54
CA GLY A 253 13.27 -0.13 -18.65
C GLY A 253 14.41 -1.11 -18.38
N PHE A 254 14.48 -1.70 -17.18
CA PHE A 254 15.53 -2.65 -16.79
C PHE A 254 15.04 -4.09 -16.79
N ARG A 255 14.32 -4.50 -17.84
CA ARG A 255 13.73 -5.84 -17.95
C ARG A 255 14.79 -6.93 -17.87
N GLY A 256 14.62 -7.88 -16.94
CA GLY A 256 15.53 -9.00 -16.75
C GLY A 256 16.87 -8.61 -16.14
N LEU A 257 16.98 -7.40 -15.58
CA LEU A 257 18.07 -7.05 -14.70
C LEU A 257 17.91 -7.85 -13.40
N GLY A 258 18.87 -8.72 -13.11
CA GLY A 258 19.03 -9.33 -11.80
C GLY A 258 20.44 -9.07 -11.28
N GLY A 259 20.66 -9.33 -9.99
CA GLY A 259 21.92 -9.05 -9.31
C GLY A 259 21.96 -7.65 -8.71
N LEU A 260 23.11 -6.98 -8.80
CA LEU A 260 23.37 -5.75 -8.06
C LEU A 260 23.06 -4.48 -8.85
N ALA A 261 22.45 -3.51 -8.17
CA ALA A 261 22.27 -2.16 -8.66
C ALA A 261 22.36 -1.14 -7.52
N TRP A 262 22.68 0.10 -7.88
CA TRP A 262 22.80 1.21 -6.94
C TRP A 262 21.75 2.27 -7.20
N TYR A 263 21.11 2.73 -6.12
CA TYR A 263 20.26 3.91 -6.08
C TYR A 263 20.99 5.04 -5.35
N ARG A 264 20.81 6.29 -5.80
CA ARG A 264 21.28 7.49 -5.09
C ARG A 264 20.25 8.61 -5.12
N THR A 265 20.08 9.27 -3.99
CA THR A 265 19.30 10.52 -3.87
C THR A 265 20.01 11.52 -2.98
N ARG A 266 19.58 12.77 -3.03
CA ARG A 266 20.09 13.87 -2.22
C ARG A 266 18.96 14.51 -1.44
N VAL A 267 19.22 14.80 -0.17
CA VAL A 267 18.27 15.47 0.72
C VAL A 267 18.95 16.66 1.40
N PRO A 268 18.42 17.89 1.23
CA PRO A 268 18.89 19.03 1.98
C PRO A 268 18.32 18.99 3.41
N LEU A 269 19.16 19.15 4.42
CA LEU A 269 18.74 19.20 5.82
C LEU A 269 18.97 20.58 6.43
N SER A 270 18.05 21.01 7.29
CA SER A 270 18.27 22.18 8.13
C SER A 270 19.33 21.88 9.20
N VAL A 271 19.88 22.94 9.82
CA VAL A 271 20.76 22.79 10.99
C VAL A 271 20.11 21.95 12.09
N ALA A 272 18.81 22.14 12.32
CA ALA A 272 18.09 21.44 13.39
C ALA A 272 17.88 19.95 13.07
N ASP A 273 17.62 19.61 11.80
CA ASP A 273 17.45 18.21 11.38
C ASP A 273 18.79 17.47 11.37
N ALA A 274 19.87 18.13 10.94
CA ALA A 274 21.21 17.55 10.93
C ALA A 274 21.81 17.36 12.32
N ALA A 275 21.31 18.07 13.34
CA ALA A 275 21.81 18.02 14.71
C ALA A 275 21.17 16.93 15.58
N GLN A 276 20.27 16.10 15.03
CA GLN A 276 19.58 15.04 15.75
C GLN A 276 19.64 13.71 14.99
N ASP A 277 19.45 12.61 15.71
CA ASP A 277 19.29 11.30 15.07
C ASP A 277 17.99 11.28 14.27
N LEU A 278 18.05 10.70 13.08
CA LEU A 278 16.91 10.51 12.20
C LEU A 278 16.68 9.02 11.94
N VAL A 279 15.53 8.72 11.34
CA VAL A 279 15.14 7.38 10.89
C VAL A 279 14.92 7.43 9.39
N LEU A 280 15.68 6.65 8.65
CA LEU A 280 15.53 6.47 7.22
C LEU A 280 14.61 5.27 6.96
N VAL A 281 13.48 5.53 6.30
CA VAL A 281 12.50 4.54 5.88
C VAL A 281 12.64 4.38 4.38
N LEU A 282 12.94 3.18 3.90
CA LEU A 282 13.03 2.87 2.47
C LEU A 282 11.88 1.99 1.97
N GLY A 283 10.90 1.71 2.81
CA GLY A 283 9.78 0.85 2.47
C GLY A 283 10.26 -0.59 2.22
N ARG A 284 9.80 -1.27 1.18
CA ARG A 284 10.23 -2.66 0.89
C ARG A 284 11.17 -2.70 -0.30
N ILE A 285 12.24 -3.46 -0.15
CA ILE A 285 13.28 -3.64 -1.17
C ILE A 285 13.38 -5.12 -1.50
N ASP A 286 13.29 -5.45 -2.78
CA ASP A 286 13.48 -6.81 -3.31
C ASP A 286 14.93 -6.97 -3.82
N ASP A 287 15.79 -7.82 -3.25
CA ASP A 287 15.59 -8.68 -2.07
C ASP A 287 16.41 -8.17 -0.88
N LEU A 288 17.70 -7.89 -1.10
CA LEU A 288 18.68 -7.55 -0.07
C LEU A 288 19.20 -6.13 -0.29
N ASP A 289 19.64 -5.46 0.79
CA ASP A 289 20.25 -4.14 0.66
C ASP A 289 21.36 -3.83 1.66
N GLN A 290 22.21 -2.90 1.27
CA GLN A 290 23.08 -2.12 2.13
C GLN A 290 22.82 -0.64 1.87
N THR A 291 22.55 0.11 2.94
CA THR A 291 22.18 1.52 2.86
C THR A 291 23.23 2.40 3.50
N PHE A 292 23.64 3.44 2.79
CA PHE A 292 24.68 4.38 3.17
C PHE A 292 24.15 5.81 3.20
N VAL A 293 24.56 6.57 4.20
CA VAL A 293 24.33 8.03 4.29
C VAL A 293 25.70 8.70 4.36
N ASN A 294 25.97 9.62 3.43
CA ASN A 294 27.26 10.30 3.30
C ASN A 294 28.47 9.34 3.31
N GLY A 295 28.32 8.15 2.73
CA GLY A 295 29.35 7.11 2.65
C GLY A 295 29.49 6.22 3.88
N VAL A 296 28.71 6.44 4.94
CA VAL A 296 28.69 5.59 6.13
C VAL A 296 27.54 4.60 6.01
N LEU A 297 27.81 3.30 6.19
CA LEU A 297 26.77 2.26 6.26
C LEU A 297 25.89 2.50 7.50
N VAL A 298 24.59 2.68 7.28
CA VAL A 298 23.61 2.93 8.36
C VAL A 298 22.64 1.76 8.57
N GLY A 299 22.63 0.79 7.65
CA GLY A 299 21.77 -0.36 7.75
C GLY A 299 21.95 -1.34 6.60
N ALA A 300 21.46 -2.56 6.80
CA ALA A 300 21.42 -3.61 5.79
C ALA A 300 20.27 -4.57 6.09
N THR A 301 19.86 -5.34 5.09
CA THR A 301 18.95 -6.47 5.26
C THR A 301 19.40 -7.63 4.38
N GLY A 302 19.57 -8.79 5.02
CA GLY A 302 20.21 -9.97 4.44
C GLY A 302 21.72 -9.82 4.22
N ASP A 303 22.32 -10.82 3.56
CA ASP A 303 23.75 -10.86 3.25
C ASP A 303 24.00 -10.54 1.77
N VAL A 304 24.12 -9.23 1.47
CA VAL A 304 24.42 -8.74 0.11
C VAL A 304 25.76 -9.29 -0.42
N GLU A 305 26.75 -9.50 0.46
CA GLU A 305 28.07 -9.99 0.04
C GLU A 305 28.02 -11.48 -0.35
N GLY A 306 27.25 -12.27 0.41
CA GLY A 306 26.99 -13.68 0.13
C GLY A 306 25.98 -13.91 -1.01
N GLY A 307 25.10 -12.93 -1.27
CA GLY A 307 24.04 -13.01 -2.28
C GLY A 307 23.01 -14.12 -1.99
N VAL A 308 22.88 -14.52 -0.73
CA VAL A 308 21.96 -15.59 -0.32
C VAL A 308 20.62 -14.98 0.06
N VAL A 309 19.62 -15.23 -0.78
CA VAL A 309 18.22 -14.85 -0.54
C VAL A 309 17.49 -16.01 0.14
N GLU A 310 16.95 -15.77 1.33
CA GLU A 310 16.15 -16.72 2.09
C GLU A 310 14.66 -16.71 1.67
N GLY A 311 14.23 -15.69 0.92
CA GLY A 311 12.93 -15.58 0.24
C GLY A 311 11.85 -14.86 1.04
N HIS A 312 12.22 -14.13 2.09
CA HIS A 312 11.32 -13.30 2.91
C HIS A 312 11.77 -11.84 3.00
N GLU A 313 12.98 -11.53 2.54
CA GLU A 313 13.62 -10.23 2.65
C GLU A 313 12.89 -9.16 1.84
N TRP A 314 12.39 -9.49 0.65
CA TRP A 314 11.52 -8.61 -0.15
C TRP A 314 10.28 -8.07 0.58
N GLN A 315 9.90 -8.67 1.71
CA GLN A 315 8.75 -8.28 2.54
C GLN A 315 9.12 -7.43 3.75
N ILE A 316 10.40 -7.34 4.09
CA ILE A 316 10.83 -6.63 5.29
C ILE A 316 10.76 -5.12 5.01
N GLU A 317 10.12 -4.36 5.89
CA GLU A 317 10.17 -2.91 5.81
C GLU A 317 11.54 -2.42 6.28
N ARG A 318 12.21 -1.62 5.45
CA ARG A 318 13.54 -1.09 5.69
C ARG A 318 13.45 0.18 6.51
N VAL A 319 13.86 0.07 7.77
CA VAL A 319 13.87 1.16 8.75
C VAL A 319 15.25 1.18 9.41
N TYR A 320 16.02 2.22 9.14
CA TYR A 320 17.39 2.36 9.62
C TYR A 320 17.59 3.62 10.43
N ARG A 321 18.32 3.52 11.54
CA ARG A 321 18.75 4.68 12.31
C ARG A 321 19.86 5.41 11.56
N VAL A 322 19.75 6.73 11.46
CA VAL A 322 20.80 7.59 10.91
C VAL A 322 21.30 8.51 12.01
N PRO A 323 22.47 8.22 12.60
CA PRO A 323 23.02 9.04 13.69
C PRO A 323 23.30 10.46 13.23
N ALA A 324 23.09 11.44 14.11
CA ALA A 324 23.41 12.85 13.85
C ALA A 324 24.87 13.05 13.38
N SER A 325 25.80 12.22 13.85
CA SER A 325 27.22 12.27 13.48
C SER A 325 27.51 11.95 12.01
N VAL A 326 26.56 11.33 11.30
CA VAL A 326 26.64 11.03 9.87
C VAL A 326 26.02 12.15 9.02
N LEU A 327 25.13 12.94 9.63
CA LEU A 327 24.39 14.01 8.97
C LEU A 327 25.17 15.33 8.96
N ARG A 328 24.81 16.20 8.02
CA ARG A 328 25.34 17.57 7.93
C ARG A 328 24.25 18.54 7.48
N GLU A 329 24.40 19.83 7.82
CA GLU A 329 23.56 20.88 7.25
C GLU A 329 23.72 20.90 5.71
N GLY A 330 22.61 21.15 5.00
CA GLY A 330 22.58 21.17 3.54
C GLY A 330 22.53 19.75 2.96
N ASP A 331 23.21 19.53 1.83
CA ASP A 331 23.06 18.31 1.04
C ASP A 331 23.66 17.06 1.71
N ASN A 332 22.80 16.06 1.94
CA ASN A 332 23.17 14.72 2.36
C ASN A 332 22.90 13.74 1.22
N VAL A 333 23.82 12.80 1.00
CA VAL A 333 23.69 11.78 -0.03
C VAL A 333 23.23 10.47 0.63
N ILE A 334 22.17 9.89 0.10
CA ILE A 334 21.72 8.54 0.45
C ILE A 334 22.06 7.64 -0.74
N ALA A 335 22.76 6.54 -0.49
CA ALA A 335 23.08 5.52 -1.48
C ALA A 335 22.58 4.16 -0.99
N VAL A 336 21.91 3.42 -1.86
CA VAL A 336 21.36 2.09 -1.53
C VAL A 336 21.89 1.10 -2.56
N ARG A 337 22.64 0.12 -2.10
CA ARG A 337 23.09 -1.02 -2.90
C ARG A 337 22.06 -2.13 -2.73
N VAL A 338 21.40 -2.52 -3.82
CA VAL A 338 20.35 -3.53 -3.83
C VAL A 338 20.87 -4.76 -4.55
N PHE A 339 20.75 -5.93 -3.93
CA PHE A 339 20.89 -7.21 -4.60
C PHE A 339 19.50 -7.80 -4.79
N ASP A 340 19.15 -8.08 -6.03
CA ASP A 340 17.92 -8.77 -6.40
C ASP A 340 18.26 -10.16 -6.95
N GLY A 341 17.43 -11.12 -6.57
CA GLY A 341 17.47 -12.48 -7.07
C GLY A 341 16.88 -12.58 -8.48
N PRO A 342 16.24 -13.72 -8.82
CA PRO A 342 15.45 -13.80 -10.03
C PRO A 342 14.09 -13.10 -9.80
N LEU A 343 13.66 -12.29 -10.77
CA LEU A 343 12.31 -11.72 -10.99
C LEU A 343 12.34 -10.19 -11.03
N ASP A 344 11.41 -9.52 -10.32
CA ASP A 344 11.26 -8.08 -10.36
C ASP A 344 11.95 -7.47 -9.15
N GLY A 345 12.97 -6.64 -9.38
CA GLY A 345 13.78 -6.07 -8.31
C GLY A 345 13.53 -4.58 -8.03
N GLY A 346 14.02 -4.12 -6.88
CA GLY A 346 14.09 -2.69 -6.54
C GLY A 346 13.37 -2.28 -5.26
N ILE A 347 13.32 -0.97 -5.02
CA ILE A 347 12.61 -0.36 -3.89
C ILE A 347 11.14 -0.26 -4.27
N HIS A 348 10.37 -1.34 -4.06
CA HIS A 348 9.09 -1.55 -4.75
C HIS A 348 7.86 -1.01 -4.02
N GLU A 349 7.92 -0.86 -2.70
CA GLU A 349 6.81 -0.36 -1.88
C GLU A 349 7.29 0.77 -0.95
N GLY A 350 6.46 1.79 -0.74
CA GLY A 350 6.73 2.90 0.18
C GLY A 350 6.10 2.71 1.57
N PRO A 351 6.19 3.72 2.45
CA PRO A 351 6.76 5.05 2.19
C PRO A 351 8.29 5.03 2.10
N VAL A 352 8.86 6.03 1.41
CA VAL A 352 10.31 6.27 1.33
C VAL A 352 10.56 7.68 1.86
N ALA A 353 11.13 7.79 3.05
CA ALA A 353 11.18 9.06 3.77
C ALA A 353 12.28 9.10 4.83
N LEU A 354 12.67 10.32 5.20
CA LEU A 354 13.49 10.59 6.37
C LEU A 354 12.58 11.17 7.46
N MET A 355 12.64 10.62 8.67
CA MET A 355 11.74 10.95 9.76
C MET A 355 12.52 11.26 11.05
N THR A 356 11.92 12.04 11.95
CA THR A 356 12.39 12.05 13.34
C THR A 356 12.03 10.72 14.01
N PRO A 357 12.73 10.31 15.09
CA PRO A 357 12.37 9.13 15.85
C PRO A 357 10.92 9.16 16.36
N ALA A 358 10.41 10.34 16.74
CA ALA A 358 9.02 10.51 17.15
C ALA A 358 8.03 10.28 15.99
N ALA A 359 8.35 10.77 14.79
CA ALA A 359 7.54 10.57 13.60
C ALA A 359 7.52 9.11 13.13
N ALA A 360 8.65 8.40 13.24
CA ALA A 360 8.73 6.98 12.96
C ALA A 360 7.96 6.13 13.99
N ALA A 361 8.17 6.41 15.29
CA ALA A 361 7.48 5.71 16.37
C ALA A 361 5.96 5.91 16.32
N ALA A 362 5.49 7.10 15.98
CA ALA A 362 4.06 7.36 15.79
C ALA A 362 3.45 6.46 14.72
N ARG A 363 4.23 6.09 13.69
CA ARG A 363 3.81 5.18 12.61
C ARG A 363 3.98 3.70 12.93
N GLY A 364 4.46 3.36 14.13
CA GLY A 364 4.73 1.99 14.52
C GLY A 364 5.93 1.38 13.80
N LEU A 365 6.78 2.22 13.19
CA LEU A 365 8.00 1.76 12.52
C LEU A 365 9.02 1.35 13.58
N ALA A 366 9.28 0.05 13.67
CA ALA A 366 10.28 -0.49 14.57
C ALA A 366 11.66 -0.19 14.02
N VAL A 367 12.41 0.70 14.68
CA VAL A 367 13.84 0.84 14.44
C VAL A 367 14.50 -0.33 15.17
N PRO A 368 15.16 -1.27 14.49
CA PRO A 368 15.87 -2.35 15.17
C PRO A 368 16.89 -1.76 16.15
N ASP A 369 16.97 -2.29 17.37
CA ASP A 369 18.06 -1.95 18.28
C ASP A 369 19.40 -2.34 17.61
N ASP A 370 20.42 -1.50 17.77
CA ASP A 370 21.77 -1.58 17.15
C ASP A 370 22.56 -2.89 17.51
N ASP A 371 21.91 -3.91 18.06
CA ASP A 371 22.51 -5.19 18.47
C ASP A 371 22.28 -6.29 17.40
N ARG A 372 22.94 -6.18 16.23
CA ARG A 372 23.30 -7.34 15.38
C ARG A 372 24.65 -7.19 14.70
#